data_AF-A0A6A5B328-F1
#
_entry.id   AF-A0A6A5B328-F1
#
_cell.length_a   1.000
_cell.length_b   1.000
_cell.length_c   1.000
_cell.angle_alpha   90.00
_cell.angle_beta   90.00
_cell.angle_gamma   90.00
#
_symmetry.space_group_name_H-M   'P 1'
#
loop_
_entity.id
_entity.type
_entity.pdbx_description
1 polymer ?
#
loop_
_entity_poly.entity_id
_entity_poly.type
_entity_poly.pdbx_seq_one_letter_code
_entity_poly.pdbx_strand_id
1 'polypeptide(L)'
;MFRLYLDHNSMIPVITASPVCNSMAPQQAISPRHLQDPHSSRMSPPVDDLDAVALVPPTADGISSSDDLEQAGTTTDGAKKPPKPPITYRADIDGLRTVAIVPVLLFHAYPERFSSGFVGVDVFFVISGYLISSILFKEMANGKFTYANFYARRVRRIFPTMLVVLTTTLWLGCLYLLADKLKALAATMLAGTLFGANLQLVSLERGYWDADIKENPLLHLWSLGVEEQFYFVWPCVVAYVVKQPAARALGVQLFLLVLSFIVNVALVDVDGSNKYAFYVPMARFWQMGVGSFLAYLHHAKYSPLMSTPDGL
;
A
#
# COMPACT_ATOMS: atom_id res chain seq x y z
N MET A 1 -13.51 -12.88 -20.77
CA MET A 1 -13.03 -14.26 -21.03
C MET A 1 -13.06 -14.96 -19.66
N PHE A 2 -13.96 -15.85 -19.26
CA PHE A 2 -14.88 -16.81 -19.88
C PHE A 2 -16.33 -16.56 -19.37
N ARG A 3 -17.33 -16.68 -20.25
CA ARG A 3 -18.76 -16.73 -19.89
C ARG A 3 -19.21 -18.17 -20.11
N LEU A 4 -19.46 -18.92 -19.04
CA LEU A 4 -20.16 -20.21 -19.14
C LEU A 4 -21.66 -19.89 -19.10
N TYR A 5 -22.29 -19.98 -20.26
CA TYR A 5 -23.73 -19.85 -20.45
C TYR A 5 -24.32 -21.25 -20.32
N LEU A 6 -25.00 -21.54 -19.21
CA LEU A 6 -25.90 -22.69 -19.11
C LEU A 6 -27.28 -22.21 -19.54
N ASP A 7 -27.65 -22.55 -20.77
CA ASP A 7 -29.01 -22.36 -21.28
C ASP A 7 -29.76 -23.69 -21.20
N HIS A 8 -30.86 -23.69 -20.46
CA HIS A 8 -31.75 -24.83 -20.34
C HIS A 8 -33.08 -24.45 -21.03
N ASN A 9 -33.28 -25.07 -22.21
CA ASN A 9 -34.58 -25.40 -22.78
C ASN A 9 -35.38 -24.28 -23.47
N SER A 10 -35.27 -24.18 -24.81
CA SER A 10 -36.42 -24.12 -25.73
C SER A 10 -35.99 -24.21 -27.20
N MET A 11 -36.63 -25.12 -27.93
CA MET A 11 -36.47 -25.36 -29.35
C MET A 11 -37.17 -24.28 -30.20
N ILE A 12 -36.58 -23.95 -31.36
CA ILE A 12 -37.14 -23.64 -32.70
C ILE A 12 -36.22 -22.62 -33.41
N PRO A 13 -35.71 -22.90 -34.63
CA PRO A 13 -34.90 -21.95 -35.38
C PRO A 13 -35.79 -21.03 -36.22
N VAL A 14 -35.58 -19.71 -36.15
CA VAL A 14 -36.10 -18.77 -37.15
C VAL A 14 -34.91 -18.07 -37.81
N ILE A 15 -34.73 -18.40 -39.09
CA ILE A 15 -33.87 -17.73 -40.05
C ILE A 15 -34.61 -16.48 -40.53
N THR A 16 -34.03 -15.29 -40.35
CA THR A 16 -34.28 -14.16 -41.26
C THR A 16 -32.99 -13.38 -41.50
N ALA A 17 -32.77 -13.09 -42.79
CA ALA A 17 -31.62 -12.39 -43.32
C ALA A 17 -31.74 -10.86 -43.19
N SER A 18 -30.57 -10.23 -43.17
CA SER A 18 -30.23 -8.81 -43.46
C SER A 18 -31.05 -8.17 -44.60
N PRO A 19 -31.09 -6.81 -44.82
CA PRO A 19 -29.86 -6.03 -45.08
C PRO A 19 -29.87 -4.46 -44.91
N VAL A 20 -28.65 -3.89 -44.84
CA VAL A 20 -28.13 -2.75 -45.67
C VAL A 20 -28.51 -1.25 -45.42
N CYS A 21 -27.48 -0.41 -45.69
CA CYS A 21 -27.42 1.03 -46.05
C CYS A 21 -27.41 2.07 -44.92
N ASN A 22 -26.54 3.10 -44.88
CA ASN A 22 -25.76 3.86 -45.89
C ASN A 22 -24.43 4.37 -45.24
N SER A 23 -23.24 4.41 -45.88
CA SER A 23 -22.77 5.33 -46.97
C SER A 23 -22.87 6.82 -46.54
N MET A 24 -21.93 7.76 -46.66
CA MET A 24 -20.64 8.05 -47.33
C MET A 24 -20.10 9.31 -46.58
N ALA A 25 -18.82 9.47 -46.20
CA ALA A 25 -17.69 10.05 -46.95
C ALA A 25 -17.87 11.53 -47.44
N PRO A 26 -16.82 12.25 -47.89
CA PRO A 26 -15.80 13.00 -47.11
C PRO A 26 -15.58 14.44 -47.67
N GLN A 27 -14.47 15.12 -47.33
CA GLN A 27 -13.82 16.33 -47.95
C GLN A 27 -13.57 17.44 -46.90
N GLN A 28 -12.49 18.24 -46.86
CA GLN A 28 -11.26 18.48 -47.64
C GLN A 28 -10.39 19.38 -46.71
N ALA A 29 -9.12 19.07 -46.45
CA ALA A 29 -7.94 19.59 -47.15
C ALA A 29 -7.81 21.14 -47.22
N ILE A 30 -6.96 21.73 -46.37
CA ILE A 30 -6.11 22.90 -46.71
C ILE A 30 -4.71 22.68 -46.09
N SER A 31 -3.69 22.87 -46.92
CA SER A 31 -2.25 22.90 -46.64
C SER A 31 -1.68 24.06 -47.50
N PRO A 32 -0.37 24.37 -47.52
CA PRO A 32 0.55 24.87 -46.48
C PRO A 32 1.18 26.22 -46.91
N ARG A 33 1.93 26.92 -46.03
CA ARG A 33 3.11 27.77 -46.37
C ARG A 33 3.73 28.43 -45.13
N HIS A 34 4.99 28.09 -44.83
CA HIS A 34 6.21 28.89 -45.05
C HIS A 34 6.60 29.81 -43.88
N LEU A 35 7.69 29.46 -43.18
CA LEU A 35 8.95 30.21 -43.22
C LEU A 35 10.01 29.51 -42.34
N GLN A 36 11.05 29.00 -43.01
CA GLN A 36 12.39 28.82 -42.45
C GLN A 36 13.12 30.17 -42.57
N ASP A 37 13.87 30.60 -41.55
CA ASP A 37 15.34 30.50 -41.60
C ASP A 37 16.04 30.90 -40.28
N PRO A 38 17.31 30.47 -40.08
CA PRO A 38 18.04 30.49 -38.81
C PRO A 38 19.19 31.52 -38.76
N HIS A 39 19.50 32.06 -37.58
CA HIS A 39 20.81 32.65 -37.25
C HIS A 39 21.03 32.50 -35.72
N SER A 40 22.02 31.74 -35.22
CA SER A 40 23.48 31.96 -35.20
C SER A 40 23.96 32.93 -34.11
N SER A 41 24.53 32.38 -33.01
CA SER A 41 25.71 32.84 -32.23
C SER A 41 25.64 32.23 -30.82
N ARG A 42 26.35 31.15 -30.44
CA ARG A 42 27.81 30.97 -30.24
C ARG A 42 28.45 32.05 -29.36
N MET A 43 28.56 31.80 -28.04
CA MET A 43 29.69 32.26 -27.21
C MET A 43 29.72 31.57 -25.83
N SER A 44 30.80 30.85 -25.56
CA SER A 44 31.38 30.48 -24.26
C SER A 44 32.87 30.26 -24.53
N PRO A 45 33.81 30.27 -23.56
CA PRO A 45 33.80 30.75 -22.16
C PRO A 45 34.94 31.80 -21.95
N PRO A 46 35.44 32.03 -20.72
CA PRO A 46 36.70 31.35 -20.39
C PRO A 46 36.80 30.80 -18.95
N VAL A 47 37.86 30.00 -18.78
CA VAL A 47 38.35 29.23 -17.64
C VAL A 47 39.50 30.01 -16.97
N ASP A 48 40.05 29.46 -15.88
CA ASP A 48 41.32 29.79 -15.17
C ASP A 48 41.13 30.75 -13.98
N ASP A 49 41.71 30.59 -12.78
CA ASP A 49 42.74 29.71 -12.20
C ASP A 49 42.58 29.80 -10.65
N LEU A 50 42.66 28.71 -9.88
CA LEU A 50 43.83 28.17 -9.15
C LEU A 50 44.42 29.02 -8.00
N ASP A 51 44.88 28.26 -7.00
CA ASP A 51 45.76 28.57 -5.86
C ASP A 51 45.11 29.13 -4.58
N ALA A 52 44.94 28.29 -3.53
CA ALA A 52 45.94 27.86 -2.53
C ALA A 52 45.71 28.67 -1.23
N VAL A 53 45.74 28.14 -0.01
CA VAL A 53 46.90 27.59 0.68
C VAL A 53 46.39 26.96 2.00
N ALA A 54 46.87 25.74 2.28
CA ALA A 54 46.79 25.09 3.58
C ALA A 54 47.74 25.74 4.60
N LEU A 55 47.43 25.71 5.90
CA LEU A 55 48.46 25.70 6.96
C LEU A 55 47.90 25.12 8.28
N VAL A 56 48.61 24.10 8.75
CA VAL A 56 48.52 23.32 10.01
C VAL A 56 49.55 23.93 11.01
N PRO A 57 49.47 23.66 12.34
CA PRO A 57 49.85 24.59 13.42
C PRO A 57 51.28 24.35 13.95
N PRO A 58 51.61 24.91 15.14
CA PRO A 58 52.42 24.15 16.09
C PRO A 58 51.97 24.18 17.56
N THR A 59 52.48 23.16 18.23
CA THR A 59 52.40 22.64 19.61
C THR A 59 53.25 23.39 20.65
N ALA A 60 53.18 22.89 21.91
CA ALA A 60 54.09 23.00 23.08
C ALA A 60 53.49 23.81 24.26
N ASP A 61 53.58 23.48 25.55
CA ASP A 61 54.22 22.41 26.34
C ASP A 61 53.68 22.53 27.79
N GLY A 62 53.89 21.51 28.66
CA GLY A 62 54.20 21.79 30.09
C GLY A 62 53.47 21.07 31.23
N ILE A 63 53.98 19.88 31.60
CA ILE A 63 54.46 19.46 32.95
C ILE A 63 53.51 19.31 34.17
N SER A 64 53.48 18.05 34.64
CA SER A 64 53.30 17.40 35.97
C SER A 64 52.81 18.13 37.24
N SER A 65 52.02 17.40 38.04
CA SER A 65 52.35 17.10 39.45
C SER A 65 51.52 15.92 39.98
N SER A 66 52.16 15.11 40.83
CA SER A 66 51.70 13.88 41.44
C SER A 66 50.92 14.10 42.75
N ASP A 67 50.29 13.00 43.20
CA ASP A 67 49.92 12.65 44.57
C ASP A 67 48.74 13.38 45.22
N ASP A 68 47.62 12.67 45.34
CA ASP A 68 46.91 12.55 46.62
C ASP A 68 46.11 11.24 46.69
N LEU A 69 46.26 10.59 47.83
CA LEU A 69 45.79 9.27 48.20
C LEU A 69 44.28 9.24 48.52
N GLU A 70 43.67 8.10 48.20
CA GLU A 70 42.74 7.39 49.09
C GLU A 70 41.41 8.07 49.49
N GLN A 71 40.34 7.72 48.78
CA GLN A 71 39.05 7.50 49.45
C GLN A 71 38.21 6.40 48.79
N ALA A 72 37.86 5.42 49.61
CA ALA A 72 37.04 4.27 49.32
C ALA A 72 35.64 4.65 48.83
N GLY A 73 35.21 3.98 47.77
CA GLY A 73 33.84 4.04 47.26
C GLY A 73 33.61 2.89 46.29
N THR A 74 33.40 1.68 46.83
CA THR A 74 32.82 0.55 46.10
C THR A 74 31.42 0.93 45.63
N THR A 75 31.35 1.57 44.46
CA THR A 75 30.13 1.60 43.66
C THR A 75 30.16 0.32 42.83
N THR A 76 29.25 -0.59 43.15
CA THR A 76 28.89 -1.69 42.26
C THR A 76 28.30 -1.06 41.01
N ASP A 77 29.16 -0.83 40.02
CA ASP A 77 28.77 -0.33 38.71
C ASP A 77 27.89 -1.40 38.07
N GLY A 78 26.57 -1.22 38.26
CA GLY A 78 25.54 -2.08 37.71
C GLY A 78 25.63 -2.00 36.20
N ALA A 79 26.33 -2.98 35.62
CA ALA A 79 26.55 -3.12 34.19
C ALA A 79 25.29 -2.75 33.42
N LYS A 80 25.30 -1.53 32.86
CA LYS A 80 24.19 -0.94 32.13
C LYS A 80 23.98 -1.83 30.90
N LYS A 81 22.93 -2.65 30.94
CA LYS A 81 22.56 -3.55 29.84
C LYS A 81 22.61 -2.76 28.52
N PRO A 82 23.38 -3.21 27.52
CA PRO A 82 23.57 -2.44 26.30
C PRO A 82 22.20 -2.10 25.68
N PRO A 83 22.02 -0.87 25.17
CA PRO A 83 20.77 -0.48 24.54
C PRO A 83 20.44 -1.49 23.43
N LYS A 84 19.26 -2.10 23.54
CA LYS A 84 18.74 -3.07 22.57
C LYS A 84 18.81 -2.41 21.18
N PRO A 85 19.36 -3.06 20.14
CA PRO A 85 19.52 -2.44 18.83
C PRO A 85 18.16 -1.90 18.35
N PRO A 86 18.15 -0.74 17.68
CA PRO A 86 16.93 -0.18 17.12
C PRO A 86 16.26 -1.24 16.25
N ILE A 87 14.92 -1.26 16.22
CA ILE A 87 14.18 -2.13 15.31
C ILE A 87 14.73 -1.92 13.91
N THR A 88 15.49 -2.90 13.41
CA THR A 88 16.15 -2.81 12.12
C THR A 88 15.08 -2.63 11.06
N TYR A 89 15.07 -1.45 10.45
CA TYR A 89 14.19 -1.16 9.32
C TYR A 89 14.48 -2.15 8.20
N ARG A 90 13.44 -2.84 7.73
CA ARG A 90 13.53 -3.84 6.67
C ARG A 90 13.18 -3.22 5.32
N ALA A 91 14.18 -2.55 4.75
CA ALA A 91 14.07 -1.87 3.45
C ALA A 91 13.69 -2.84 2.31
N ASP A 92 14.07 -4.11 2.43
CA ASP A 92 13.76 -5.17 1.46
C ASP A 92 12.25 -5.43 1.33
N ILE A 93 11.51 -5.43 2.44
CA ILE A 93 10.05 -5.62 2.41
C ILE A 93 9.35 -4.38 1.84
N ASP A 94 9.79 -3.18 2.20
CA ASP A 94 9.21 -1.96 1.63
C ASP A 94 9.50 -1.88 0.12
N GLY A 95 10.68 -2.32 -0.35
CA GLY A 95 10.99 -2.47 -1.77
C GLY A 95 10.07 -3.47 -2.49
N LEU A 96 9.77 -4.62 -1.87
CA LEU A 96 8.81 -5.59 -2.40
C LEU A 96 7.40 -4.99 -2.56
N ARG A 97 6.96 -4.14 -1.63
CA ARG A 97 5.68 -3.41 -1.76
C ARG A 97 5.71 -2.45 -2.94
N THR A 98 6.81 -1.74 -3.16
CA THR A 98 6.98 -0.87 -4.32
C THR A 98 6.90 -1.66 -5.62
N VAL A 99 7.56 -2.81 -5.70
CA VAL A 99 7.48 -3.70 -6.88
C VAL A 99 6.05 -4.18 -7.11
N ALA A 100 5.30 -4.51 -6.06
CA ALA A 100 3.90 -4.94 -6.16
C ALA A 100 2.96 -3.85 -6.74
N ILE A 101 3.32 -2.58 -6.62
CA ILE A 101 2.54 -1.45 -7.17
C ILE A 101 2.82 -1.25 -8.68
N VAL A 102 3.96 -1.71 -9.20
CA VAL A 102 4.33 -1.50 -10.62
C VAL A 102 3.27 -2.02 -11.60
N PRO A 103 2.74 -3.26 -11.47
CA PRO A 103 1.66 -3.74 -12.34
C PRO A 103 0.39 -2.87 -12.27
N VAL A 104 0.10 -2.26 -11.11
CA VAL A 104 -1.05 -1.37 -10.92
C VAL A 104 -0.85 -0.09 -11.74
N LEU A 105 0.35 0.50 -11.69
CA LEU A 105 0.67 1.71 -12.46
C LEU A 105 0.67 1.44 -13.97
N LEU A 106 1.24 0.31 -14.39
CA LEU A 106 1.26 -0.09 -15.80
C LEU A 106 -0.15 -0.33 -16.35
N PHE A 107 -1.04 -0.93 -15.56
CA PHE A 107 -2.45 -1.09 -15.93
C PHE A 107 -3.14 0.25 -16.13
N HIS A 108 -2.91 1.24 -15.25
CA HIS A 108 -3.53 2.56 -15.39
C HIS A 108 -2.93 3.39 -16.52
N ALA A 109 -1.64 3.24 -16.80
CA ALA A 109 -0.96 3.95 -17.88
C ALA A 109 -1.24 3.34 -19.27
N TYR A 110 -1.34 2.01 -19.36
CA TYR A 110 -1.48 1.27 -20.61
C TYR A 110 -2.47 0.09 -20.48
N PRO A 111 -3.77 0.36 -20.28
CA PRO A 111 -4.77 -0.67 -19.96
C PRO A 111 -4.95 -1.72 -21.06
N GLU A 112 -4.74 -1.36 -22.33
CA GLU A 112 -4.83 -2.31 -23.46
C GLU A 112 -3.67 -3.32 -23.51
N ARG A 113 -2.52 -2.95 -22.95
CA ARG A 113 -1.30 -3.77 -22.95
C ARG A 113 -1.11 -4.57 -21.66
N PHE A 114 -1.63 -4.06 -20.55
CA PHE A 114 -1.53 -4.69 -19.24
C PHE A 114 -2.92 -4.77 -18.62
N SER A 115 -3.59 -5.93 -18.75
CA SER A 115 -4.95 -6.16 -18.21
C SER A 115 -4.98 -6.65 -16.76
N SER A 116 -3.83 -7.04 -16.19
CA SER A 116 -3.75 -7.78 -14.92
C SER A 116 -3.19 -6.95 -13.75
N GLY A 117 -3.43 -5.64 -13.73
CA GLY A 117 -2.95 -4.76 -12.67
C GLY A 117 -3.46 -5.10 -11.26
N PHE A 118 -4.65 -5.73 -11.17
CA PHE A 118 -5.24 -6.15 -9.90
C PHE A 118 -4.39 -7.16 -9.12
N VAL A 119 -3.57 -7.97 -9.82
CA VAL A 119 -2.63 -8.92 -9.18
C VAL A 119 -1.62 -8.18 -8.32
N GLY A 120 -1.19 -6.98 -8.74
CA GLY A 120 -0.28 -6.14 -7.96
C GLY A 120 -0.88 -5.74 -6.61
N VAL A 121 -2.18 -5.41 -6.59
CA VAL A 121 -2.89 -5.08 -5.35
C VAL A 121 -3.00 -6.30 -4.44
N ASP A 122 -3.28 -7.48 -4.99
CA ASP A 122 -3.37 -8.71 -4.19
C ASP A 122 -2.03 -9.05 -3.53
N VAL A 123 -0.92 -8.96 -4.28
CA VAL A 123 0.43 -9.16 -3.75
C VAL A 123 0.79 -8.10 -2.70
N PHE A 124 0.44 -6.84 -2.95
CA PHE A 124 0.67 -5.75 -1.99
C PHE A 124 -0.05 -6.02 -0.66
N PHE A 125 -1.31 -6.44 -0.68
CA PHE A 125 -2.06 -6.80 0.51
C PHE A 125 -1.47 -8.00 1.25
N VAL A 126 -0.98 -9.04 0.55
CA VAL A 126 -0.28 -10.16 1.18
C VAL A 126 0.97 -9.67 1.92
N ILE A 127 1.79 -8.84 1.29
CA ILE A 127 3.02 -8.30 1.91
C ILE A 127 2.67 -7.42 3.12
N SER A 128 1.65 -6.56 2.99
CA SER A 128 1.13 -5.72 4.07
C SER A 128 0.66 -6.55 5.27
N GLY A 129 -0.11 -7.61 5.04
CA GLY A 129 -0.58 -8.54 6.05
C GLY A 129 0.58 -9.26 6.77
N TYR A 130 1.59 -9.70 6.02
CA TYR A 130 2.79 -10.32 6.57
C TYR A 130 3.58 -9.36 7.47
N LEU A 131 3.83 -8.14 6.98
CA LEU A 131 4.61 -7.15 7.71
C LEU A 131 3.92 -6.76 9.03
N ILE A 132 2.63 -6.44 8.98
CA ILE A 132 1.93 -5.99 10.19
C ILE A 132 1.84 -7.11 11.23
N SER A 133 1.59 -8.33 10.77
CA SER A 133 1.45 -9.48 11.66
C SER A 133 2.78 -9.83 12.30
N SER A 134 3.87 -9.78 11.55
CA SER A 134 5.23 -9.98 12.08
C SER A 134 5.56 -8.96 13.18
N ILE A 135 5.19 -7.68 12.98
CA ILE A 135 5.37 -6.64 14.00
C ILE A 135 4.52 -6.94 15.23
N LEU A 136 3.23 -7.28 15.06
CA LEU A 136 2.33 -7.58 16.17
C LEU A 136 2.78 -8.80 16.97
N PHE A 137 3.08 -9.91 16.31
CA PHE A 137 3.60 -11.13 16.94
C PHE A 137 4.89 -10.85 17.72
N LYS A 138 5.83 -10.12 17.11
CA LYS A 138 7.09 -9.74 17.77
C LYS A 138 6.87 -8.83 18.97
N GLU A 139 6.08 -7.77 18.85
CA GLU A 139 5.85 -6.81 19.94
C GLU A 139 5.09 -7.46 21.10
N MET A 140 4.09 -8.30 20.81
CA MET A 140 3.33 -9.03 21.83
C MET A 140 4.16 -10.10 22.52
N ALA A 141 4.95 -10.88 21.80
CA ALA A 141 5.86 -11.87 22.40
C ALA A 141 6.91 -11.20 23.31
N ASN A 142 7.29 -9.95 23.01
CA ASN A 142 8.21 -9.16 23.85
C ASN A 142 7.50 -8.38 24.98
N GLY A 143 6.18 -8.47 25.12
CA GLY A 143 5.41 -7.71 26.13
C GLY A 143 5.45 -6.18 25.93
N LYS A 144 5.76 -5.70 24.72
CA LYS A 144 5.94 -4.28 24.40
C LYS A 144 4.78 -3.65 23.62
N PHE A 145 3.80 -4.47 23.24
CA PHE A 145 2.71 -4.01 22.40
C PHE A 145 1.75 -3.10 23.18
N THR A 146 1.46 -1.92 22.63
CA THR A 146 0.33 -1.08 23.04
C THR A 146 -0.40 -0.58 21.81
N TYR A 147 -1.73 -0.53 21.87
CA TYR A 147 -2.57 -0.02 20.78
C TYR A 147 -2.22 1.43 20.43
N ALA A 148 -2.00 2.27 21.45
CA ALA A 148 -1.65 3.68 21.26
C ALA A 148 -0.34 3.84 20.45
N ASN A 149 0.73 3.11 20.82
CA ASN A 149 1.99 3.20 20.07
C ASN A 149 1.87 2.65 18.66
N PHE A 150 1.10 1.58 18.48
CA PHE A 150 0.84 1.00 17.17
C PHE A 150 0.19 2.00 16.22
N TYR A 151 -0.94 2.61 16.63
CA TYR A 151 -1.65 3.58 15.80
C TYR A 151 -0.87 4.89 15.66
N ALA A 152 -0.18 5.36 16.70
CA ALA A 152 0.63 6.58 16.62
C ALA A 152 1.78 6.48 15.60
N ARG A 153 2.40 5.29 15.43
CA ARG A 153 3.41 5.08 14.37
C ARG A 153 2.79 5.12 12.98
N ARG A 154 1.58 4.55 12.82
CA ARG A 154 0.86 4.53 11.54
C ARG A 154 0.43 5.92 11.12
N VAL A 155 -0.18 6.68 12.02
CA VAL A 155 -0.59 8.06 11.76
C VAL A 155 0.61 8.90 11.32
N ARG A 156 1.74 8.84 12.04
CA ARG A 156 2.97 9.56 11.67
C ARG A 156 3.59 9.12 10.34
N ARG A 157 3.32 7.89 9.88
CA ARG A 157 3.81 7.38 8.59
C ARG A 157 2.89 7.77 7.43
N ILE A 158 1.58 7.73 7.63
CA ILE A 158 0.58 7.81 6.53
C ILE A 158 0.08 9.24 6.33
N PHE A 159 -0.27 9.95 7.41
CA PHE A 159 -0.90 11.27 7.30
C PHE A 159 -0.05 12.31 6.58
N PRO A 160 1.28 12.43 6.78
CA PRO A 160 2.06 13.45 6.09
C PRO A 160 1.96 13.32 4.56
N THR A 161 2.18 12.12 4.03
CA THR A 161 2.09 11.86 2.60
C THR A 161 0.66 11.98 2.09
N MET A 162 -0.32 11.47 2.85
CA MET A 162 -1.73 11.55 2.48
C MET A 162 -2.18 13.01 2.37
N LEU A 163 -1.86 13.87 3.34
CA LEU A 163 -2.23 15.28 3.31
C LEU A 163 -1.66 16.00 2.10
N VAL A 164 -0.41 15.72 1.71
CA VAL A 164 0.18 16.28 0.48
C VAL A 164 -0.63 15.83 -0.74
N VAL A 165 -0.92 14.54 -0.87
CA VAL A 165 -1.71 14.01 -2.00
C VAL A 165 -3.11 14.63 -2.05
N LEU A 166 -3.84 14.67 -0.91
CA LEU A 166 -5.19 15.22 -0.87
C LEU A 166 -5.22 16.71 -1.20
N THR A 167 -4.32 17.50 -0.61
CA THR A 167 -4.28 18.96 -0.83
C THR A 167 -3.85 19.31 -2.25
N THR A 168 -2.80 18.67 -2.78
CA THR A 168 -2.36 18.88 -4.17
C THR A 168 -3.43 18.45 -5.16
N THR A 169 -4.06 17.28 -4.95
CA THR A 169 -5.11 16.79 -5.86
C THR A 169 -6.36 17.67 -5.82
N LEU A 170 -6.76 18.15 -4.64
CA LEU A 170 -7.87 19.10 -4.53
C LEU A 170 -7.54 20.43 -5.21
N TRP A 171 -6.33 20.96 -4.99
CA TRP A 171 -5.89 22.21 -5.61
C TRP A 171 -5.89 22.11 -7.13
N LEU A 172 -5.31 21.06 -7.71
CA LEU A 172 -5.37 20.79 -9.15
C LEU A 172 -6.81 20.55 -9.61
N GLY A 173 -7.61 19.84 -8.82
CA GLY A 173 -9.03 19.61 -9.12
C GLY A 173 -9.81 20.91 -9.28
N CYS A 174 -9.58 21.90 -8.41
CA CYS A 174 -10.20 23.22 -8.52
C CYS A 174 -9.80 23.99 -9.78
N LEU A 175 -8.62 23.70 -10.35
CA LEU A 175 -8.13 24.35 -11.57
C LEU A 175 -8.61 23.67 -12.86
N TYR A 176 -8.77 22.34 -12.84
CA TYR A 176 -8.93 21.54 -14.05
C TYR A 176 -10.23 20.72 -14.15
N LEU A 177 -10.97 20.48 -13.06
CA LEU A 177 -12.19 19.65 -13.08
C LEU A 177 -13.46 20.50 -13.18
N LEU A 178 -14.46 19.99 -13.90
CA LEU A 178 -15.82 20.50 -13.87
C LEU A 178 -16.48 20.25 -12.50
N ALA A 179 -17.50 21.04 -12.17
CA ALA A 179 -18.15 21.05 -10.86
C ALA A 179 -18.58 19.67 -10.35
N ASP A 180 -19.14 18.81 -11.21
CA ASP A 180 -19.62 17.50 -10.78
C ASP A 180 -18.48 16.53 -10.49
N LYS A 181 -17.40 16.56 -11.29
CA LYS A 181 -16.20 15.74 -11.04
C LYS A 181 -15.44 16.25 -9.82
N LEU A 182 -15.43 17.57 -9.57
CA LEU A 182 -14.87 18.17 -8.36
C LEU A 182 -15.66 17.77 -7.09
N LYS A 183 -16.99 17.73 -7.15
CA LYS A 183 -17.83 17.20 -6.04
C LYS A 183 -17.54 15.73 -5.77
N ALA A 184 -17.43 14.90 -6.82
CA ALA A 184 -17.08 13.49 -6.68
C ALA A 184 -15.69 13.31 -6.05
N LEU A 185 -14.70 14.09 -6.50
CA LEU A 185 -13.36 14.15 -5.92
C LEU A 185 -13.42 14.49 -4.42
N ALA A 186 -14.14 15.55 -4.05
CA ALA A 186 -14.26 16.00 -2.67
C ALA A 186 -14.94 14.96 -1.77
N ALA A 187 -15.96 14.26 -2.28
CA ALA A 187 -16.62 13.17 -1.56
C ALA A 187 -15.64 12.01 -1.27
N THR A 188 -14.85 11.59 -2.26
CA THR A 188 -13.83 10.55 -2.08
C THR A 188 -12.67 11.03 -1.19
N MET A 189 -12.27 12.29 -1.28
CA MET A 189 -11.27 12.90 -0.40
C MET A 189 -11.72 12.86 1.08
N LEU A 190 -12.96 13.27 1.35
CA LEU A 190 -13.52 13.26 2.71
C LEU A 190 -13.61 11.84 3.25
N ALA A 191 -14.15 10.91 2.47
CA ALA A 191 -14.22 9.51 2.85
C ALA A 191 -12.82 8.90 3.05
N GLY A 192 -11.87 9.20 2.16
CA GLY A 192 -10.50 8.71 2.22
C GLY A 192 -9.71 9.21 3.43
N THR A 193 -9.98 10.44 3.89
CA THR A 193 -9.34 11.00 5.10
C THR A 193 -9.63 10.16 6.35
N LEU A 194 -10.80 9.51 6.38
CA LEU A 194 -11.23 8.61 7.46
C LEU A 194 -11.07 7.13 7.09
N PHE A 195 -10.27 6.81 6.07
CA PHE A 195 -10.08 5.44 5.57
C PHE A 195 -11.39 4.75 5.14
N GLY A 196 -12.37 5.53 4.66
CA GLY A 196 -13.70 5.08 4.24
C GLY A 196 -13.97 5.19 2.73
N ALA A 197 -12.96 5.51 1.90
CA ALA A 197 -13.13 5.66 0.46
C ALA A 197 -13.71 4.40 -0.21
N ASN A 198 -13.31 3.21 0.25
CA ASN A 198 -13.87 1.95 -0.25
C ASN A 198 -15.38 1.84 0.04
N LEU A 199 -15.84 2.21 1.24
CA LEU A 199 -17.27 2.18 1.59
C LEU A 199 -18.07 3.22 0.81
N GLN A 200 -17.49 4.41 0.60
CA GLN A 200 -18.08 5.43 -0.25
C GLN A 200 -18.25 4.93 -1.69
N LEU A 201 -17.28 4.21 -2.24
CA LEU A 201 -17.38 3.64 -3.59
C LEU A 201 -18.42 2.51 -3.69
N VAL A 202 -18.62 1.71 -2.64
CA VAL A 202 -19.71 0.71 -2.58
C VAL A 202 -21.08 1.38 -2.65
N SER A 203 -21.23 2.55 -2.02
CA SER A 203 -22.50 3.28 -2.00
C SER A 203 -22.92 3.87 -3.35
N LEU A 204 -22.02 3.87 -4.34
CA LEU A 204 -22.33 4.29 -5.70
C LEU A 204 -23.00 3.14 -6.47
N GLU A 205 -23.89 3.48 -7.41
CA GLU A 205 -24.55 2.52 -8.31
C GLU A 205 -23.63 2.01 -9.45
N ARG A 206 -22.32 2.13 -9.28
CA ARG A 206 -21.32 1.92 -10.33
C ARG A 206 -20.33 0.81 -9.95
N GLY A 207 -19.86 0.07 -10.95
CA GLY A 207 -18.86 -0.99 -10.82
C GLY A 207 -17.43 -0.44 -10.70
N TYR A 208 -16.52 -1.23 -10.12
CA TYR A 208 -15.09 -0.84 -10.01
C TYR A 208 -14.46 -0.45 -11.36
N TRP A 209 -14.90 -1.09 -12.45
CA TRP A 209 -14.34 -0.92 -13.79
C TRP A 209 -15.04 0.14 -14.65
N ASP A 210 -16.04 0.82 -14.12
CA ASP A 210 -16.79 1.86 -14.84
C ASP A 210 -15.88 3.05 -15.16
N ALA A 211 -16.00 3.59 -16.38
CA ALA A 211 -15.16 4.68 -16.87
C ALA A 211 -15.23 5.92 -15.96
N ASP A 212 -16.44 6.28 -15.48
CA ASP A 212 -16.64 7.43 -14.60
C ASP A 212 -15.92 7.31 -13.25
N ILE A 213 -15.74 6.11 -12.72
CA ILE A 213 -15.01 5.89 -11.46
C ILE A 213 -13.50 6.02 -11.69
N LYS A 214 -13.00 5.54 -12.84
CA LYS A 214 -11.57 5.58 -13.19
C LYS A 214 -11.04 7.00 -13.36
N GLU A 215 -11.91 7.96 -13.64
CA GLU A 215 -11.55 9.37 -13.75
C GLU A 215 -11.33 10.05 -12.39
N ASN A 216 -11.68 9.41 -11.27
CA ASN A 216 -11.42 9.97 -9.95
C ASN A 216 -9.94 9.77 -9.57
N PRO A 217 -9.13 10.84 -9.47
CA PRO A 217 -7.70 10.71 -9.18
C PRO A 217 -7.41 10.15 -7.77
N LEU A 218 -8.38 10.22 -6.85
CA LEU A 218 -8.27 9.65 -5.51
C LEU A 218 -8.83 8.22 -5.39
N LEU A 219 -9.15 7.58 -6.52
CA LEU A 219 -9.70 6.21 -6.53
C LEU A 219 -8.84 5.27 -5.69
N HIS A 220 -7.52 5.32 -5.84
CA HIS A 220 -6.55 4.45 -5.16
C HIS A 220 -6.69 4.40 -3.62
N LEU A 221 -7.29 5.43 -2.98
CA LEU A 221 -7.54 5.46 -1.53
C LEU A 221 -8.46 4.34 -1.05
N TRP A 222 -9.23 3.69 -1.94
CA TRP A 222 -10.01 2.51 -1.57
C TRP A 222 -9.14 1.40 -0.96
N SER A 223 -7.95 1.18 -1.53
CA SER A 223 -7.04 0.11 -1.10
C SER A 223 -6.40 0.43 0.25
N LEU A 224 -6.05 1.71 0.46
CA LEU A 224 -5.59 2.22 1.75
C LEU A 224 -6.68 2.09 2.83
N GLY A 225 -7.94 2.36 2.46
CA GLY A 225 -9.09 2.18 3.36
C GLY A 225 -9.24 0.73 3.84
N VAL A 226 -9.23 -0.23 2.91
CA VAL A 226 -9.28 -1.67 3.22
C VAL A 226 -8.09 -2.10 4.10
N GLU A 227 -6.89 -1.62 3.77
CA GLU A 227 -5.67 -1.90 4.51
C GLU A 227 -5.74 -1.39 5.97
N GLU A 228 -6.13 -0.13 6.20
CA GLU A 228 -6.26 0.42 7.56
C GLU A 228 -7.44 -0.17 8.35
N GLN A 229 -8.54 -0.53 7.68
CA GLN A 229 -9.66 -1.26 8.31
C GLN A 229 -9.21 -2.64 8.81
N PHE A 230 -8.37 -3.35 8.05
CA PHE A 230 -7.74 -4.58 8.53
C PHE A 230 -6.86 -4.30 9.75
N TYR A 231 -6.02 -3.26 9.70
CA TYR A 231 -5.14 -2.91 10.82
C TYR A 231 -5.84 -2.43 12.07
N PHE A 232 -7.10 -1.99 11.96
CA PHE A 232 -7.93 -1.68 13.11
C PHE A 232 -8.38 -2.95 13.85
N VAL A 233 -8.80 -3.98 13.10
CA VAL A 233 -9.33 -5.24 13.66
C VAL A 233 -8.22 -6.22 14.03
N TRP A 234 -7.16 -6.28 13.23
CA TRP A 234 -6.15 -7.34 13.28
C TRP A 234 -5.35 -7.42 14.60
N PRO A 235 -4.97 -6.32 15.26
CA PRO A 235 -4.29 -6.40 16.55
C PRO A 235 -5.10 -7.16 17.61
N CYS A 236 -6.43 -7.06 17.61
CA CYS A 236 -7.30 -7.81 18.50
C CYS A 236 -7.28 -9.31 18.18
N VAL A 237 -7.30 -9.67 16.89
CA VAL A 237 -7.19 -11.06 16.41
C VAL A 237 -5.84 -11.64 16.84
N VAL A 238 -4.74 -10.91 16.60
CA VAL A 238 -3.40 -11.36 16.98
C VAL A 238 -3.27 -11.50 18.49
N ALA A 239 -3.81 -10.57 19.28
CA ALA A 239 -3.83 -10.66 20.74
C ALA A 239 -4.55 -11.91 21.28
N TYR A 240 -5.55 -12.40 20.55
CA TYR A 240 -6.20 -13.68 20.83
C TYR A 240 -5.33 -14.87 20.37
N VAL A 241 -4.84 -14.84 19.13
CA VAL A 241 -4.04 -15.89 18.49
C VAL A 241 -2.78 -16.23 19.29
N VAL A 242 -2.05 -15.23 19.80
CA VAL A 242 -0.81 -15.45 20.57
C VAL A 242 -1.02 -16.18 21.90
N LYS A 243 -2.26 -16.25 22.39
CA LYS A 243 -2.62 -16.95 23.64
C LYS A 243 -3.11 -18.37 23.40
N GLN A 244 -3.27 -18.79 22.14
CA GLN A 244 -3.79 -20.11 21.79
C GLN A 244 -2.66 -21.10 21.51
N PRO A 245 -2.89 -22.41 21.70
CA PRO A 245 -1.97 -23.42 21.21
C PRO A 245 -1.87 -23.37 19.68
N ALA A 246 -0.73 -23.77 19.12
CA ALA A 246 -0.39 -23.60 17.70
C ALA A 246 -1.49 -24.13 16.75
N ALA A 247 -2.07 -25.30 17.03
CA ALA A 247 -3.16 -25.87 16.23
C ALA A 247 -4.39 -24.96 16.17
N ARG A 248 -4.80 -24.39 17.31
CA ARG A 248 -5.95 -23.48 17.39
C ARG A 248 -5.63 -22.11 16.80
N ALA A 249 -4.42 -21.60 17.02
CA ALA A 249 -3.92 -20.37 16.40
C ALA A 249 -3.93 -20.44 14.87
N LEU A 250 -3.46 -21.55 14.29
CA LEU A 250 -3.52 -21.81 12.85
C LEU A 250 -4.95 -22.00 12.37
N GLY A 251 -5.77 -22.76 13.11
CA GLY A 251 -7.18 -23.01 12.77
C GLY A 251 -8.01 -21.73 12.70
N VAL A 252 -7.83 -20.80 13.65
CA VAL A 252 -8.54 -19.51 13.67
C VAL A 252 -8.12 -18.63 12.50
N GLN A 253 -6.82 -18.52 12.21
CA GLN A 253 -6.34 -17.74 11.07
C GLN A 253 -6.82 -18.33 9.74
N LEU A 254 -6.75 -19.66 9.59
CA LEU A 254 -7.23 -20.35 8.39
C LEU A 254 -8.74 -20.17 8.23
N PHE A 255 -9.52 -20.26 9.32
CA PHE A 255 -10.95 -20.01 9.29
C PHE A 255 -11.28 -18.59 8.82
N LEU A 256 -10.64 -17.56 9.38
CA LEU A 256 -10.87 -16.17 8.98
C LEU A 256 -10.48 -15.91 7.52
N LEU A 257 -9.37 -16.50 7.07
CA LEU A 257 -8.89 -16.43 5.69
C LEU A 257 -9.92 -17.05 4.74
N VAL A 258 -10.32 -18.30 5.00
CA VAL A 258 -11.29 -19.04 4.17
C VAL A 258 -12.64 -18.35 4.18
N LEU A 259 -13.11 -17.89 5.34
CA LEU A 259 -14.37 -17.16 5.44
C LEU A 259 -14.34 -15.88 4.61
N SER A 260 -13.27 -15.09 4.70
CA SER A 260 -13.10 -13.88 3.89
C SER A 260 -13.03 -14.19 2.38
N PHE A 261 -12.38 -15.29 2.00
CA PHE A 261 -12.32 -15.73 0.60
C PHE A 261 -13.70 -16.19 0.09
N ILE A 262 -14.48 -16.92 0.89
CA ILE A 262 -15.85 -17.29 0.55
C ILE A 262 -16.71 -16.05 0.36
N VAL A 263 -16.58 -15.04 1.25
CA VAL A 263 -17.27 -13.75 1.11
C VAL A 263 -16.84 -13.05 -0.19
N ASN A 264 -15.57 -13.12 -0.59
CA ASN A 264 -15.12 -12.56 -1.87
C ASN A 264 -15.83 -13.21 -3.07
N VAL A 265 -15.84 -14.54 -3.12
CA VAL A 265 -16.46 -15.30 -4.21
C VAL A 265 -17.97 -15.06 -4.26
N ALA A 266 -18.63 -15.02 -3.10
CA ALA A 266 -20.07 -14.76 -3.01
C ALA A 266 -20.45 -13.35 -3.48
N LEU A 267 -19.53 -12.37 -3.41
CA LEU A 267 -19.77 -10.97 -3.75
C LEU A 267 -19.24 -10.57 -5.14
N VAL A 268 -18.72 -11.51 -5.94
CA VAL A 268 -18.05 -11.21 -7.21
C VAL A 268 -19.00 -10.72 -8.31
N ASP A 269 -20.26 -11.15 -8.25
CA ASP A 269 -21.29 -10.88 -9.28
C ASP A 269 -22.63 -10.51 -8.65
N VAL A 270 -22.59 -9.73 -7.57
CA VAL A 270 -23.80 -9.17 -6.96
C VAL A 270 -24.22 -7.92 -7.73
N ASP A 271 -25.50 -7.86 -8.10
CA ASP A 271 -26.09 -6.80 -8.94
C ASP A 271 -25.40 -6.63 -10.31
N GLY A 272 -24.85 -7.71 -10.87
CA GLY A 272 -24.14 -7.69 -12.15
C GLY A 272 -22.82 -6.90 -12.12
N SER A 273 -22.28 -6.63 -10.93
CA SER A 273 -21.06 -5.85 -10.73
C SER A 273 -20.13 -6.53 -9.71
N ASN A 274 -18.83 -6.25 -9.83
CA ASN A 274 -17.84 -6.75 -8.87
C ASN A 274 -17.50 -5.74 -7.75
N LYS A 275 -18.25 -4.64 -7.63
CA LYS A 275 -17.91 -3.56 -6.69
C LYS A 275 -17.82 -4.06 -5.25
N TYR A 276 -18.68 -4.99 -4.87
CA TYR A 276 -18.71 -5.55 -3.52
C TYR A 276 -17.46 -6.39 -3.26
N ALA A 277 -17.09 -7.30 -4.16
CA ALA A 277 -15.86 -8.07 -4.04
C ALA A 277 -14.60 -7.20 -4.03
N PHE A 278 -14.59 -6.02 -4.68
CA PHE A 278 -13.44 -5.11 -4.71
C PHE A 278 -13.34 -4.19 -3.49
N TYR A 279 -14.44 -3.59 -3.06
CA TYR A 279 -14.40 -2.52 -2.07
C TYR A 279 -14.82 -2.96 -0.65
N VAL A 280 -15.56 -4.06 -0.49
CA VAL A 280 -15.94 -4.53 0.85
C VAL A 280 -14.72 -5.13 1.54
N PRO A 281 -14.31 -4.63 2.72
CA PRO A 281 -13.10 -5.10 3.39
C PRO A 281 -13.15 -6.59 3.74
N MET A 282 -14.31 -7.11 4.15
CA MET A 282 -14.48 -8.53 4.46
C MET A 282 -14.25 -9.45 3.26
N ALA A 283 -14.43 -8.96 2.03
CA ALA A 283 -14.10 -9.68 0.81
C ALA A 283 -12.60 -9.61 0.45
N ARG A 284 -11.80 -8.78 1.15
CA ARG A 284 -10.39 -8.50 0.83
C ARG A 284 -9.42 -8.82 1.98
N PHE A 285 -9.94 -9.26 3.11
CA PHE A 285 -9.09 -9.62 4.25
C PHE A 285 -8.34 -10.93 4.02
N TRP A 286 -8.78 -11.79 3.10
CA TRP A 286 -8.09 -13.04 2.79
C TRP A 286 -6.67 -12.81 2.26
N GLN A 287 -6.42 -11.77 1.44
CA GLN A 287 -5.06 -11.45 0.96
C GLN A 287 -4.13 -11.14 2.14
N MET A 288 -4.53 -10.22 3.02
CA MET A 288 -3.77 -9.87 4.22
C MET A 288 -3.68 -11.05 5.21
N GLY A 289 -4.72 -11.88 5.27
CA GLY A 289 -4.80 -13.10 6.06
C GLY A 289 -3.77 -14.15 5.62
N VAL A 290 -3.55 -14.34 4.32
CA VAL A 290 -2.46 -15.18 3.79
C VAL A 290 -1.11 -14.68 4.30
N GLY A 291 -0.87 -13.38 4.19
CA GLY A 291 0.34 -12.75 4.71
C GLY A 291 0.53 -13.00 6.21
N SER A 292 -0.54 -12.86 6.98
CA SER A 292 -0.51 -13.09 8.43
C SER A 292 -0.22 -14.55 8.79
N PHE A 293 -0.87 -15.48 8.11
CA PHE A 293 -0.66 -16.91 8.30
C PHE A 293 0.81 -17.28 8.08
N LEU A 294 1.42 -16.75 7.00
CA LEU A 294 2.85 -16.92 6.72
C LEU A 294 3.73 -16.28 7.81
N ALA A 295 3.37 -15.10 8.31
CA ALA A 295 4.09 -14.45 9.39
C ALA A 295 4.06 -15.28 10.68
N TYR A 296 2.92 -15.90 11.01
CA TYR A 296 2.81 -16.78 12.16
C TYR A 296 3.71 -18.01 12.02
N LEU A 297 3.68 -18.69 10.87
CA LEU A 297 4.55 -19.86 10.62
C LEU A 297 6.03 -19.50 10.70
N HIS A 298 6.39 -18.33 10.18
CA HIS A 298 7.75 -17.83 10.27
C HIS A 298 8.15 -17.56 11.73
N HIS A 299 7.31 -16.87 12.51
CA HIS A 299 7.62 -16.55 13.91
C HIS A 299 7.56 -17.76 14.85
N ALA A 300 6.66 -18.71 14.63
CA ALA A 300 6.53 -19.94 15.42
C ALA A 300 7.82 -20.79 15.37
N LYS A 301 8.53 -20.79 14.23
CA LYS A 301 9.84 -21.46 14.10
C LYS A 301 10.95 -20.81 14.93
N TYR A 302 10.82 -19.55 15.34
CA TYR A 302 11.92 -18.77 15.94
C TYR A 302 11.61 -18.20 17.33
N SER A 303 10.41 -18.39 17.88
CA SER A 303 10.04 -17.91 19.23
C SER A 303 9.54 -19.07 20.10
N PRO A 304 10.34 -19.51 21.11
CA PRO A 304 9.98 -20.62 22.00
C PRO A 304 8.73 -20.36 22.87
N LEU A 305 8.25 -19.11 22.93
CA LEU A 305 7.03 -18.75 23.65
C LEU A 305 5.74 -19.22 22.93
N MET A 306 5.82 -19.55 21.63
CA MET A 306 4.68 -20.06 20.84
C MET A 306 4.81 -21.54 20.48
N SER A 307 6.00 -22.14 20.67
CA SER A 307 6.09 -23.60 20.74
C SER A 307 5.41 -24.02 22.02
N THR A 308 4.36 -24.83 21.91
CA THR A 308 3.80 -25.55 23.06
C THR A 308 4.96 -26.14 23.88
N PRO A 309 4.92 -26.05 25.22
CA PRO A 309 5.73 -26.94 26.03
C PRO A 309 5.41 -28.35 25.54
N ASP A 310 6.44 -29.11 25.16
CA ASP A 310 6.28 -30.54 24.92
C ASP A 310 5.47 -31.11 26.09
N GLY A 311 4.39 -31.81 25.75
CA GLY A 311 3.41 -32.27 26.71
C GLY A 311 4.03 -33.12 27.82
N LEU A 312 3.35 -33.05 28.97
CA LEU A 312 3.16 -34.11 29.98
C LEU A 312 3.99 -35.38 29.82
#